data_AF-A0A349MVX6-F1
#
_entry.id   AF-A0A349MVX6-F1
#
_cell.length_a   1.000
_cell.length_b   1.000
_cell.length_c   1.000
_cell.angle_alpha   90.00
_cell.angle_beta   90.00
_cell.angle_gamma   90.00
#
_symmetry.space_group_name_H-M   'P 1'
#
loop_
_entity.id
_entity.type
_entity.pdbx_description
1 polymer ?
#
loop_
_entity_poly.entity_id
_entity_poly.type
_entity_poly.pdbx_seq_one_letter_code
_entity_poly.pdbx_strand_id
1 'polypeptide(L)' 'NMGDSIPQVDIPRLIKFYQMGMFDFDKTEKFYPFEKINEANADSGSGETIKPVLVIDDQYKPE' A
#
# COMPACT_ATOMS: atom_id res chain seq x y z
N ASN A 1 -20.47 -2.64 9.86
CA ASN A 1 -19.62 -1.79 10.72
C ASN A 1 -18.20 -1.85 10.19
N MET A 2 -17.68 -0.75 9.65
CA MET A 2 -16.24 -0.60 9.43
C MET A 2 -15.63 -0.51 10.84
N GLY A 3 -14.98 -1.57 11.33
CA GLY A 3 -14.47 -1.63 12.71
C GLY A 3 -14.38 -3.02 13.34
N ASP A 4 -15.04 -4.05 12.81
CA ASP A 4 -15.00 -5.41 13.37
C ASP A 4 -13.81 -6.24 12.82
N SER A 5 -12.67 -5.59 12.54
CA SER A 5 -11.46 -6.31 12.14
C SER A 5 -10.61 -6.63 13.37
N ILE A 6 -10.12 -7.87 13.43
CA ILE A 6 -9.13 -8.30 14.42
C ILE A 6 -7.79 -8.33 13.68
N PRO A 7 -6.92 -7.30 13.80
CA PRO A 7 -5.75 -7.17 12.94
C PRO A 7 -4.82 -8.39 12.97
N GLN A 8 -4.70 -9.03 14.13
CA GLN A 8 -3.89 -10.23 14.33
C GLN A 8 -4.42 -11.45 13.54
N VAL A 9 -5.70 -11.44 13.16
CA VAL A 9 -6.34 -12.48 12.35
C VAL A 9 -6.47 -12.03 10.89
N ASP A 10 -6.88 -10.79 10.67
CA ASP A 10 -7.22 -10.28 9.35
C ASP A 10 -5.99 -9.94 8.49
N ILE A 11 -4.92 -9.40 9.06
CA ILE A 11 -3.70 -9.10 8.29
C ILE A 11 -3.07 -10.39 7.74
N PRO A 12 -2.84 -11.46 8.53
CA PRO A 12 -2.33 -12.72 8.00
C PRO A 12 -3.25 -13.33 6.93
N ARG A 13 -4.57 -13.19 7.09
CA ARG A 13 -5.55 -13.68 6.11
C ARG A 13 -5.46 -12.93 4.77
N LEU A 14 -5.34 -11.61 4.79
CA LEU A 14 -5.19 -10.79 3.58
C LEU A 14 -3.88 -11.08 2.86
N ILE A 15 -2.77 -11.26 3.60
CA ILE A 15 -1.48 -11.69 3.03
C ILE A 15 -1.63 -13.04 2.32
N LYS A 16 -2.33 -14.00 2.94
CA LYS A 16 -2.59 -15.30 2.30
C LYS A 16 -3.38 -15.16 1.01
N PHE A 17 -4.39 -14.30 0.97
CA PHE A 17 -5.15 -14.06 -0.26
C PHE A 17 -4.30 -13.42 -1.37
N TYR A 18 -3.41 -12.49 -1.01
CA TYR A 18 -2.44 -11.94 -1.96
C TYR A 18 -1.53 -13.03 -2.54
N GLN A 19 -0.94 -13.88 -1.69
CA GLN A 19 -0.09 -15.01 -2.12
C GLN A 19 -0.84 -16.02 -3.00
N MET A 20 -2.16 -16.12 -2.87
CA MET A 20 -3.02 -16.96 -3.71
C MET A 20 -3.48 -16.28 -5.00
N GLY A 21 -3.11 -15.02 -5.27
CA GLY A 21 -3.59 -14.23 -6.41
C GLY A 21 -5.06 -13.84 -6.33
N MET A 22 -5.63 -13.83 -5.11
CA MET A 22 -7.04 -13.50 -4.85
C MET A 22 -7.22 -12.05 -4.35
N PHE A 23 -6.13 -11.35 -4.04
CA PHE A 23 -6.15 -10.01 -3.48
C PHE A 23 -4.91 -9.21 -3.89
N ASP A 24 -4.90 -8.74 -5.13
CA ASP A 24 -3.80 -8.00 -5.76
C ASP A 24 -3.76 -6.53 -5.29
N PHE A 25 -3.49 -6.31 -3.99
CA PHE A 25 -3.43 -4.96 -3.43
C PHE A 25 -2.22 -4.16 -3.95
N ASP A 26 -1.14 -4.85 -4.33
CA ASP A 26 0.09 -4.30 -4.91
C ASP A 26 -0.18 -3.48 -6.18
N LYS A 27 -1.20 -3.84 -6.97
CA LYS A 27 -1.62 -3.10 -8.17
C LYS A 27 -2.14 -1.70 -7.89
N THR A 28 -2.44 -1.37 -6.63
CA THR A 28 -2.92 -0.05 -6.22
C THR A 28 -1.80 0.88 -5.76
N GLU A 29 -0.58 0.35 -5.62
CA GLU A 29 0.55 1.04 -5.05
C GLU A 29 1.31 1.85 -6.09
N LYS A 30 1.75 3.06 -5.70
CA LYS A 30 2.80 3.81 -6.39
C LYS A 30 3.86 4.21 -5.38
N PHE A 31 5.10 3.85 -5.65
CA PHE A 31 6.23 4.13 -4.76
C PHE A 31 6.80 5.52 -5.05
N TYR A 32 7.08 6.26 -3.98
CA TYR A 32 7.73 7.56 -4.01
C TYR A 32 8.92 7.56 -3.07
N PRO A 33 10.08 8.11 -3.45
CA PRO A 33 11.14 8.36 -2.48
C PRO A 33 10.66 9.39 -1.44
N PHE A 34 11.19 9.30 -0.21
CA PHE A 34 10.72 10.12 0.91
C PHE A 34 10.77 11.63 0.63
N GLU A 35 11.75 12.11 -0.13
CA GLU A 35 11.91 13.52 -0.52
C GLU A 35 10.73 14.03 -1.38
N LYS A 36 9.93 13.12 -1.95
CA LYS A 36 8.76 13.41 -2.80
C LYS A 36 7.43 13.33 -2.07
N ILE A 37 7.42 13.40 -0.73
CA ILE A 37 6.20 13.33 0.09
C ILE A 37 5.07 14.28 -0.36
N ASN A 38 5.39 15.50 -0.79
CA ASN A 38 4.38 16.46 -1.25
C ASN A 38 3.74 16.06 -2.59
N GLU A 39 4.51 15.45 -3.48
CA GLU A 39 4.03 14.92 -4.76
C GLU A 39 3.11 13.71 -4.52
N ALA A 40 3.55 12.77 -3.66
CA ALA A 40 2.76 11.62 -3.26
C ALA A 40 1.39 12.01 -2.67
N ASN A 41 1.36 13.07 -1.86
CA ASN A 41 0.13 13.59 -1.27
C ASN A 41 -0.78 14.26 -2.32
N ALA A 42 -0.22 15.05 -3.23
CA ALA A 42 -0.97 15.69 -4.30
C ALA A 42 -1.60 14.65 -5.25
N ASP A 43 -0.84 13.64 -5.66
CA ASP A 43 -1.31 12.56 -6.53
C ASP A 43 -2.39 11.71 -5.85
N SER A 44 -2.29 11.51 -4.54
CA SER A 44 -3.35 10.83 -3.78
C SER A 44 -4.61 11.67 -3.67
N GLY A 45 -4.47 12.97 -3.40
CA GLY A 45 -5.59 13.90 -3.31
C GLY A 45 -6.31 14.12 -4.64
N SER A 46 -5.59 14.08 -5.78
CA SER A 46 -6.17 14.19 -7.12
C SER A 46 -6.81 12.89 -7.61
N GLY A 47 -6.48 11.76 -6.98
CA GLY A 47 -6.89 10.42 -7.43
C GLY A 47 -6.01 9.84 -8.53
N GLU A 48 -4.91 10.51 -8.92
CA GLU A 48 -3.89 9.96 -9.82
C GLU A 48 -3.23 8.71 -9.21
N THR A 49 -3.03 8.70 -7.89
CA THR A 49 -2.52 7.56 -7.13
C THR A 49 -3.54 7.07 -6.12
N ILE A 50 -3.87 5.77 -6.15
CA ILE A 50 -4.80 5.17 -5.19
C ILE A 50 -4.12 4.99 -3.83
N LYS A 51 -2.93 4.39 -3.78
CA LYS A 51 -2.17 4.13 -2.56
C LYS A 51 -0.70 4.57 -2.72
N PRO A 52 -0.32 5.80 -2.32
CA PRO A 52 1.08 6.19 -2.30
C PRO A 52 1.84 5.43 -1.20
N VAL A 53 3.01 4.89 -1.53
CA VAL A 53 3.93 4.26 -0.57
C VAL A 53 5.23 5.08 -0.54
N LEU A 54 5.57 5.64 0.62
CA LEU A 54 6.82 6.37 0.81
C LEU A 54 7.95 5.39 1.12
N VAL A 55 8.99 5.42 0.30
CA VAL A 55 10.21 4.64 0.46
C VAL A 55 11.19 5.49 1.28
N ILE A 56 11.47 5.03 2.50
CA ILE A 56 12.39 5.69 3.45
C ILE A 56 13.84 5.28 3.18
N ASP A 57 14.06 3.99 2.87
CA ASP A 57 15.36 3.43 2.53
C ASP A 57 15.45 3.25 1.01
N ASP A 58 16.40 3.92 0.36
CA ASP A 58 16.58 3.90 -1.09
C ASP A 58 16.97 2.53 -1.65
N GLN A 59 17.39 1.60 -0.78
CA GLN A 59 17.67 0.21 -1.14
C GLN A 59 16.44 -0.70 -1.10
N TYR A 60 15.28 -0.20 -0.66
CA TYR A 60 14.05 -0.98 -0.64
C TYR A 60 13.66 -1.45 -2.05
N LYS A 61 13.39 -2.75 -2.16
CA LYS A 61 12.85 -3.36 -3.37
C LYS A 61 11.56 -4.09 -2.99
N PRO A 62 10.41 -3.75 -3.60
CA PRO A 62 9.24 -4.60 -3.47
C PRO A 62 9.57 -6.00 -4.04
N GLU A 63 9.08 -7.03 -3.35
CA GLU A 63 9.25 -8.45 -3.72
C GLU A 63 8.51 -8.81 -5.02
#